data_AF-T1C5F0-F1
#
_entry.id   AF-T1C5F0-F1
#
_cell.length_a   1.000
_cell.length_b   1.000
_cell.length_c   1.000
_cell.angle_alpha   90.00
_cell.angle_beta   90.00
_cell.angle_gamma   90.00
#
_symmetry.space_group_name_H-M   'P 1'
#
loop_
_entity.id
_entity.type
_entity.pdbx_description
1 polymer ?
#
loop_
_entity_poly.entity_id
_entity_poly.type
_entity_poly.pdbx_seq_one_letter_code
_entity_poly.pdbx_strand_id
1 'polypeptide(L)'
;MIISGIFPDIEKQETIYLKGNPLEQIQTLRERMRHKEIRKNLDMNSWSQDSEFLKEIVTEARVNGINEAIKLGERIQKKSDIQESILYSIYLIGSAEGQVKWKFTEDVREKGRKMEEQISDLISCPENQIKENSRA
;
A
#
# COMPACT_ATOMS: atom_id res chain seq x y z
N MET A 1 31.43 -10.79 -2.06
CA MET A 1 30.19 -11.19 -1.36
C MET A 1 29.17 -11.56 -2.43
N ILE A 2 28.51 -12.72 -2.35
CA ILE A 2 27.65 -13.27 -3.44
C ILE A 2 26.54 -12.28 -3.85
N ILE A 3 26.03 -11.51 -2.89
CA ILE A 3 24.93 -10.54 -3.07
C ILE A 3 25.28 -9.42 -4.05
N SER A 4 26.53 -8.92 -4.02
CA SER A 4 26.99 -7.85 -4.93
C SER A 4 27.07 -8.30 -6.40
N GLY A 5 27.13 -9.61 -6.66
CA GLY A 5 27.08 -10.16 -8.02
C GLY A 5 25.66 -10.33 -8.57
N ILE A 6 24.66 -10.47 -7.68
CA ILE A 6 23.25 -10.65 -8.06
C ILE A 6 22.53 -9.29 -8.18
N PHE A 7 22.97 -8.29 -7.41
CA PHE A 7 22.40 -6.94 -7.43
C PHE A 7 23.50 -5.89 -7.62
N PRO A 8 23.99 -5.69 -8.85
CA PRO A 8 25.10 -4.78 -9.14
C PRO A 8 24.76 -3.30 -8.94
N ASP A 9 23.47 -2.94 -9.05
CA ASP A 9 22.98 -1.55 -8.93
C ASP A 9 22.68 -1.13 -7.48
N ILE A 10 22.84 -2.03 -6.51
CA ILE A 10 22.60 -1.73 -5.09
C ILE A 10 23.89 -1.16 -4.49
N GLU A 11 23.81 0.07 -3.99
CA GLU A 11 24.93 0.72 -3.31
C GLU A 11 25.44 -0.17 -2.16
N LYS A 12 26.77 -0.30 -2.03
CA LYS A 12 27.38 -1.16 -1.00
C LYS A 12 26.84 -0.86 0.40
N GLN A 13 26.47 0.39 0.69
CA GLN A 13 25.88 0.82 1.97
C GLN A 13 24.54 0.14 2.29
N GLU A 14 23.72 -0.18 1.29
CA GLU A 14 22.42 -0.85 1.50
C GLU A 14 22.58 -2.32 1.92
N THR A 15 23.76 -2.91 1.69
CA THR A 15 24.07 -4.31 2.03
C THR A 15 24.77 -4.48 3.39
N ILE A 16 25.41 -3.44 3.92
CA ILE A 16 26.23 -3.50 5.15
C ILE A 16 25.39 -3.82 6.40
N TYR A 17 24.09 -3.52 6.38
CA TYR A 17 23.18 -3.68 7.52
C TYR A 17 22.22 -4.87 7.40
N LEU A 18 22.34 -5.71 6.37
CA LEU A 18 21.48 -6.88 6.21
C LEU A 18 21.92 -7.98 7.18
N LYS A 19 21.03 -8.30 8.12
CA LYS A 19 21.20 -9.41 9.07
C LYS A 19 20.61 -10.70 8.49
N GLY A 20 21.07 -11.85 8.98
CA GLY A 20 20.56 -13.16 8.56
C GLY A 20 21.45 -13.89 7.56
N ASN A 21 20.99 -15.06 7.10
CA ASN A 21 21.71 -15.86 6.12
C ASN A 21 21.60 -15.28 4.69
N PRO A 22 22.45 -15.65 3.72
CA PRO A 22 22.46 -15.05 2.39
C PRO A 22 21.11 -15.08 1.64
N LEU A 23 20.27 -16.10 1.86
CA LEU A 23 18.95 -16.18 1.23
C LEU A 23 17.97 -15.16 1.84
N GLU A 24 17.97 -15.01 3.16
CA GLU A 24 17.18 -14.00 3.88
C GLU A 24 17.57 -12.58 3.46
N GLN A 25 18.87 -12.33 3.26
CA GLN A 25 19.38 -11.05 2.78
C GLN A 25 18.90 -10.76 1.34
N ILE A 26 18.91 -11.75 0.45
CA ILE A 26 18.39 -11.65 -0.92
C ILE A 26 16.88 -11.35 -0.91
N GLN A 27 16.12 -12.06 -0.07
CA GLN A 27 14.67 -11.84 0.04
C GLN A 27 14.35 -10.44 0.55
N THR A 28 15.07 -9.99 1.59
CA THR A 28 14.94 -8.64 2.14
C THR A 28 15.24 -7.56 1.08
N LEU A 29 16.27 -7.76 0.26
CA LEU A 29 16.61 -6.83 -0.81
C LEU A 29 15.55 -6.79 -1.90
N ARG A 30 15.03 -7.95 -2.33
CA ARG A 30 13.92 -8.01 -3.30
C ARG A 30 12.69 -7.26 -2.81
N GLU A 31 12.33 -7.47 -1.56
CA GLU A 31 11.18 -6.81 -0.96
C GLU A 31 11.37 -5.29 -0.87
N ARG A 32 12.56 -4.83 -0.47
CA ARG A 32 12.90 -3.39 -0.48
C ARG A 32 12.84 -2.77 -1.87
N MET A 33 13.36 -3.45 -2.89
CA MET A 33 13.30 -2.97 -4.27
C MET A 33 11.85 -2.86 -4.75
N ARG A 34 11.02 -3.88 -4.48
CA ARG A 34 9.58 -3.84 -4.75
C ARG A 34 8.91 -2.64 -4.08
N HIS A 35 9.24 -2.36 -2.82
CA HIS A 35 8.68 -1.22 -2.08
C HIS A 35 9.09 0.13 -2.69
N LYS A 36 10.36 0.27 -3.12
CA LYS A 36 10.84 1.46 -3.83
C LYS A 36 10.11 1.64 -5.17
N GLU A 37 9.91 0.56 -5.92
CA GLU A 37 9.21 0.58 -7.21
C GLU A 37 7.74 0.99 -7.05
N ILE A 38 7.01 0.42 -6.09
CA ILE A 38 5.62 0.81 -5.78
C ILE A 38 5.53 2.30 -5.47
N ARG A 39 6.42 2.82 -4.61
CA ARG A 39 6.44 4.25 -4.23
C ARG A 39 6.73 5.15 -5.43
N LYS A 40 7.65 4.75 -6.30
CA LYS A 40 7.97 5.49 -7.53
C LYS A 40 6.80 5.49 -8.52
N ASN A 41 6.12 4.36 -8.69
CA ASN A 41 4.97 4.25 -9.60
C ASN A 41 3.75 5.03 -9.12
N LEU A 42 3.63 5.24 -7.82
CA LEU A 42 2.58 6.06 -7.21
C LEU A 42 3.01 7.51 -6.98
N ASP A 43 4.15 7.94 -7.53
CA ASP A 43 4.64 9.31 -7.39
C ASP A 43 3.87 10.28 -8.31
N MET A 44 2.62 10.55 -7.93
CA MET A 44 1.75 11.53 -8.56
C MET A 44 1.53 12.73 -7.63
N ASN A 45 1.38 13.92 -8.21
CA ASN A 45 1.01 15.11 -7.44
C ASN A 45 -0.44 14.99 -6.98
N SER A 46 -0.70 15.24 -5.70
CA SER A 46 -2.05 15.37 -5.16
C SER A 46 -2.68 16.68 -5.61
N TRP A 47 -3.96 16.64 -5.99
CA TRP A 47 -4.72 17.83 -6.38
C TRP A 47 -5.58 18.39 -5.23
N SER A 48 -5.70 17.63 -4.13
CA SER A 48 -6.41 18.01 -2.90
C SER A 48 -5.90 17.20 -1.71
N GLN A 49 -6.25 17.64 -0.49
CA GLN A 49 -5.96 16.90 0.74
C GLN A 49 -6.61 15.51 0.77
N ASP A 50 -7.78 15.34 0.13
CA ASP A 50 -8.44 14.03 0.03
C ASP A 50 -7.68 13.10 -0.91
N SER A 51 -7.17 13.63 -2.03
CA SER A 51 -6.35 12.85 -2.97
C SER A 51 -4.98 12.48 -2.38
N GLU A 52 -4.41 13.35 -1.56
CA GLU A 52 -3.17 13.08 -0.81
C GLU A 52 -3.40 11.95 0.19
N PHE A 53 -4.47 12.02 0.97
CA PHE A 53 -4.85 10.95 1.89
C PHE A 53 -5.08 9.62 1.16
N LEU A 54 -5.80 9.61 0.04
CA LEU A 54 -5.99 8.41 -0.77
C LEU A 54 -4.65 7.83 -1.24
N LYS A 55 -3.77 8.67 -1.78
CA LYS A 55 -2.43 8.28 -2.25
C LYS A 55 -1.63 7.62 -1.12
N GLU A 56 -1.59 8.25 0.06
CA GLU A 56 -0.85 7.72 1.21
C GLU A 56 -1.37 6.36 1.66
N ILE A 57 -2.70 6.23 1.81
CA ILE A 57 -3.35 5.01 2.29
C ILE A 57 -3.20 3.87 1.29
N VAL A 58 -3.40 4.12 0.00
CA VAL A 58 -3.18 3.11 -1.06
C VAL A 58 -1.70 2.69 -1.12
N THR A 59 -0.78 3.65 -1.00
CA THR A 59 0.66 3.34 -0.99
C THR A 59 1.01 2.46 0.20
N GLU A 60 0.53 2.81 1.39
CA GLU A 60 0.78 2.03 2.61
C GLU A 60 0.16 0.63 2.52
N ALA A 61 -1.05 0.53 1.96
CA ALA A 61 -1.70 -0.75 1.72
C ALA A 61 -0.91 -1.66 0.77
N ARG A 62 -0.32 -1.09 -0.29
CA ARG A 62 0.49 -1.86 -1.25
C ARG A 62 1.85 -2.27 -0.69
N VAL A 63 2.46 -1.42 0.14
CA VAL A 63 3.81 -1.64 0.68
C VAL A 63 3.76 -2.54 1.92
N ASN A 64 2.89 -2.22 2.87
CA ASN A 64 2.87 -2.83 4.20
C ASN A 64 1.58 -3.62 4.50
N GLY A 65 0.59 -3.59 3.60
CA GLY A 65 -0.68 -4.31 3.73
C GLY A 65 -1.82 -3.47 4.32
N ILE A 66 -3.04 -4.00 4.18
CA ILE A 66 -4.29 -3.31 4.57
C ILE A 66 -4.29 -2.89 6.05
N ASN A 67 -3.80 -3.75 6.95
CA ASN A 67 -3.81 -3.45 8.39
C ASN A 67 -2.92 -2.25 8.75
N GLU A 68 -1.76 -2.09 8.11
CA GLU A 68 -0.89 -0.93 8.34
C GLU A 68 -1.50 0.34 7.72
N ALA A 69 -2.16 0.22 6.57
CA ALA A 69 -2.92 1.31 5.98
C ALA A 69 -4.07 1.80 6.89
N ILE A 70 -4.80 0.88 7.54
CA ILE A 70 -5.83 1.22 8.53
C ILE A 70 -5.22 2.01 9.70
N LYS A 71 -4.13 1.49 10.30
CA LYS A 71 -3.45 2.18 11.41
C LYS A 71 -2.96 3.56 11.00
N LEU A 72 -2.41 3.69 9.79
CA LEU A 72 -2.00 4.96 9.23
C LEU A 72 -3.19 5.93 9.13
N GLY A 73 -4.30 5.47 8.54
CA GLY A 73 -5.50 6.27 8.36
C GLY A 73 -6.19 6.65 9.67
N GLU A 74 -6.10 5.82 10.73
CA GLU A 74 -6.56 6.20 12.08
C GLU A 74 -5.66 7.25 12.72
N ARG A 75 -4.34 7.19 12.48
CA ARG A 75 -3.36 8.12 13.03
C ARG A 75 -3.39 9.48 12.36
N ILE A 76 -3.55 9.52 11.04
CA ILE A 76 -3.66 10.77 10.29
C ILE A 76 -5.05 11.34 10.59
N GLN A 77 -5.07 12.54 11.17
CA GLN A 77 -6.31 13.17 11.59
C GLN A 77 -7.16 13.52 10.37
N LYS A 78 -8.27 12.79 10.19
CA LYS A 78 -9.26 12.99 9.13
C LYS A 78 -9.94 14.34 9.32
N LYS A 79 -10.02 15.13 8.24
CA LYS A 79 -10.60 16.48 8.25
C LYS A 79 -11.86 16.60 7.37
N SER A 80 -12.20 15.55 6.62
CA SER A 80 -13.33 15.57 5.68
C SER A 80 -14.09 14.23 5.68
N ASP A 81 -15.39 14.28 5.36
CA ASP A 81 -16.23 13.10 5.14
C ASP A 81 -15.66 12.18 4.05
N ILE A 82 -14.95 12.75 3.07
CA ILE A 82 -14.34 11.97 1.97
C ILE A 82 -13.18 11.13 2.53
N GLN A 83 -12.30 11.70 3.34
CA GLN A 83 -11.22 10.95 4.01
C GLN A 83 -11.78 9.87 4.93
N GLU A 84 -12.87 10.15 5.65
CA GLU A 84 -13.54 9.12 6.44
C GLU A 84 -14.14 8.01 5.58
N SER A 85 -14.74 8.36 4.44
CA SER A 85 -15.31 7.40 3.49
C SER A 85 -14.23 6.51 2.87
N ILE A 86 -13.09 7.10 2.49
CA ILE A 86 -11.91 6.37 2.01
C ILE A 86 -11.44 5.38 3.07
N LEU A 87 -11.28 5.83 4.32
CA LEU A 87 -10.83 4.93 5.39
C LEU A 87 -11.86 3.82 5.66
N TYR A 88 -13.15 4.12 5.67
CA TYR A 88 -14.18 3.11 5.84
C TYR A 88 -14.10 2.05 4.73
N SER A 89 -13.85 2.46 3.48
CA SER A 89 -13.61 1.53 2.36
C SER A 89 -12.45 0.57 2.63
N ILE A 90 -11.36 1.06 3.22
CA ILE A 90 -10.22 0.21 3.62
C ILE A 90 -10.61 -0.79 4.71
N TYR A 91 -11.46 -0.41 5.66
CA TYR A 91 -11.99 -1.36 6.65
C TYR A 91 -12.87 -2.44 6.01
N LEU A 92 -13.64 -2.12 4.97
CA LEU A 92 -14.42 -3.10 4.22
C LEU A 92 -13.48 -4.12 3.54
N ILE A 93 -12.46 -3.64 2.83
CA ILE A 93 -11.44 -4.47 2.18
C ILE A 93 -10.71 -5.35 3.20
N GLY A 94 -10.41 -4.81 4.39
CA GLY A 94 -9.80 -5.54 5.49
C GLY A 94 -10.74 -6.50 6.24
N SER A 95 -12.00 -6.66 5.80
CA SER A 95 -13.03 -7.49 6.46
C SER A 95 -13.28 -7.11 7.93
N ALA A 96 -13.12 -5.83 8.27
CA ALA A 96 -13.19 -5.30 9.63
C ALA A 96 -14.43 -4.41 9.87
N GLU A 97 -15.40 -4.40 8.94
CA GLU A 97 -16.62 -3.55 8.99
C GLU A 97 -17.33 -3.60 10.34
N GLY A 98 -17.59 -4.81 10.85
CA GLY A 98 -18.37 -5.05 12.07
C GLY A 98 -17.77 -4.40 13.32
N GLN A 99 -16.45 -4.15 13.33
CA GLN A 99 -15.75 -3.60 14.49
C GLN A 99 -15.79 -2.07 14.54
N VAL A 100 -16.10 -1.42 13.41
CA VAL A 100 -15.95 0.04 13.27
C VAL A 100 -17.19 0.74 12.72
N LYS A 101 -18.26 0.02 12.36
CA LYS A 101 -19.50 0.60 11.81
C LYS A 101 -20.07 1.74 12.66
N TRP A 102 -19.93 1.66 13.99
CA TRP A 102 -20.39 2.67 14.95
C TRP A 102 -19.56 3.97 14.93
N LYS A 103 -18.33 3.93 14.39
CA LYS A 103 -17.43 5.10 14.29
C LYS A 103 -17.82 6.05 13.15
N PHE A 104 -18.64 5.60 12.19
CA PHE A 104 -18.93 6.33 10.96
C PHE A 104 -20.42 6.59 10.79
N THR A 105 -20.77 7.77 10.29
CA THR A 105 -22.15 8.15 9.94
C THR A 105 -22.67 7.28 8.78
N GLU A 106 -23.99 7.19 8.63
CA GLU A 106 -24.57 6.41 7.51
C GLU A 106 -24.11 6.95 6.15
N ASP A 107 -24.07 8.28 5.97
CA ASP A 107 -23.63 8.90 4.71
C ASP A 107 -22.17 8.58 4.37
N VAL A 108 -21.28 8.55 5.36
CA VAL A 108 -19.88 8.16 5.18
C VAL A 108 -19.78 6.67 4.82
N ARG A 109 -20.59 5.83 5.46
CA ARG A 109 -20.63 4.39 5.18
C ARG A 109 -21.13 4.08 3.77
N GLU A 110 -22.21 4.74 3.36
CA GLU A 110 -22.77 4.67 2.01
C GLU A 110 -21.74 5.07 0.95
N LYS A 111 -21.04 6.19 1.16
CA LYS A 111 -19.99 6.66 0.26
C LYS A 111 -18.80 5.70 0.21
N GLY A 112 -18.35 5.20 1.36
CA GLY A 112 -17.23 4.25 1.40
C GLY A 112 -17.54 2.93 0.71
N ARG A 113 -18.76 2.38 0.87
CA ARG A 113 -19.19 1.20 0.09
C ARG A 113 -19.12 1.43 -1.41
N LYS A 114 -19.48 2.62 -1.88
CA LYS A 114 -19.41 2.99 -3.31
C LYS A 114 -17.98 3.13 -3.82
N MET A 115 -17.00 3.36 -2.94
CA MET A 115 -15.58 3.49 -3.27
C MET A 115 -14.80 2.18 -3.12
N GLU A 116 -15.37 1.16 -2.45
CA GLU A 116 -14.69 -0.08 -2.07
C GLU A 116 -14.03 -0.78 -3.25
N GLU A 117 -14.78 -0.99 -4.33
CA GLU A 117 -14.31 -1.69 -5.53
C GLU A 117 -13.12 -0.95 -6.16
N GLN A 118 -13.25 0.36 -6.40
CA GLN A 118 -12.16 1.12 -7.05
C GLN A 118 -10.92 1.20 -6.16
N ILE A 119 -11.09 1.34 -4.83
CA ILE A 119 -9.95 1.34 -3.91
C ILE A 119 -9.29 -0.04 -3.84
N SER A 120 -10.08 -1.11 -3.86
CA SER A 120 -9.58 -2.49 -3.92
C SER A 120 -8.73 -2.71 -5.17
N ASP A 121 -9.18 -2.23 -6.33
CA ASP A 121 -8.43 -2.31 -7.58
C ASP A 121 -7.12 -1.52 -7.54
N LEU A 122 -7.14 -0.31 -6.97
CA LEU A 122 -5.95 0.51 -6.79
C LEU A 122 -4.89 -0.17 -5.91
N ILE A 123 -5.32 -0.91 -4.89
CA ILE A 123 -4.43 -1.67 -4.01
C ILE A 123 -3.94 -2.94 -4.71
N SER A 124 -4.82 -3.63 -5.41
CA SER A 124 -4.56 -4.93 -6.06
C SER A 124 -3.78 -4.82 -7.37
N CYS A 125 -3.54 -3.58 -7.85
CA CYS A 125 -2.98 -3.20 -9.14
C CYS A 125 -1.96 -4.22 -9.73
N PRO A 126 -2.07 -4.57 -11.03
CA PRO A 126 -1.81 -5.91 -11.54
C PRO A 126 -0.36 -6.08 -12.01
N GLU A 127 0.61 -6.09 -11.10
CA GLU A 127 1.92 -6.68 -11.42
C GLU A 127 1.82 -8.21 -11.67
N ASN A 128 0.70 -8.83 -11.29
CA ASN A 128 0.40 -10.24 -11.51
C ASN A 128 -0.21 -10.56 -12.89
N GLN A 129 -0.81 -9.62 -13.63
CA GLN A 129 -1.40 -9.93 -14.95
C GLN A 129 -0.43 -9.77 -16.12
N ILE A 130 0.66 -9.01 -15.95
CA ILE A 130 1.66 -8.80 -17.03
C ILE A 130 2.52 -10.05 -17.25
N LYS A 131 2.64 -10.94 -16.24
CA LYS A 131 3.45 -12.16 -16.33
C LYS A 131 2.72 -13.38 -16.92
N GLU A 132 1.39 -13.38 -16.97
CA GLU A 132 0.63 -14.46 -17.62
C GLU A 132 0.54 -14.28 -19.14
N ASN A 133 0.42 -13.04 -19.63
CA ASN A 133 0.37 -12.76 -21.08
C ASN A 133 1.73 -12.77 -21.79
N SER A 134 2.83 -12.98 -21.08
CA SER A 134 4.17 -13.14 -21.68
C SER A 134 4.58 -14.61 -21.84
N ARG A 135 3.64 -15.55 -21.59
CA ARG A 135 3.82 -17.00 -21.79
C ARG A 135 2.72 -17.65 -22.65
N ALA A 136 1.90 -16.85 -23.33
CA ALA A 136 0.92 -17.33 -24.31
C ALA A 136 1.45 -17.18 -25.74
#